data_AF-L9YI61-F1
#
_entry.id   AF-L9YI61-F1
#
_cell.length_a   1.000
_cell.length_b   1.000
_cell.length_c   1.000
_cell.angle_alpha   90.00
_cell.angle_beta   90.00
_cell.angle_gamma   90.00
#
_symmetry.space_group_name_H-M   'P 1'
#
loop_
_entity.id
_entity.type
_entity.pdbx_description
1 polymer ?
#
loop_
_entity_poly.entity_id
_entity_poly.type
_entity_poly.pdbx_seq_one_letter_code
_entity_poly.pdbx_strand_id
1 'polypeptide(L)'
;MSQSGKTDITDHPDAVRRIVDSQVSDDSTTVEEVLNDLRSVSDGRVTREHAQSISNSIVTEERIIQAIEASGELPTAGELNAITSAVDEFGMGDRQSDVLNSVSDRVATTEDFEAAIERDRPLTRADAEAMVSGMDKEIRGADPQDLADDIVTVEDVVQSPDTDLRRSSEPVFREDVESTTRDMSAGSGLADSSDRVDEVAREASREIGAPSESAYKRAQIQAVSETVTPANEPDVANDSSTPVNVVRDESGDVAGVYGSSAAGPAVAEQVGGEYRGGTPEYGLEQGDGEAHLTIDGRRVSKVDVE
;
A
#
# COMPACT_ATOMS: atom_id res chain seq x y z
N MET A 1 -28.87 41.88 -44.87
CA MET A 1 -29.02 40.48 -44.46
C MET A 1 -28.96 40.46 -42.95
N SER A 2 -30.11 40.56 -42.26
CA SER A 2 -30.16 40.40 -40.81
C SER A 2 -30.12 38.91 -40.50
N GLN A 3 -29.08 38.45 -39.82
CA GLN A 3 -29.15 37.20 -39.08
C GLN A 3 -30.25 37.39 -38.04
N SER A 4 -31.41 36.75 -38.27
CA SER A 4 -32.38 36.54 -37.21
C SER A 4 -31.67 35.70 -36.16
N GLY A 5 -31.30 36.30 -35.04
CA GLY A 5 -30.81 35.55 -33.88
C GLY A 5 -31.87 34.52 -33.54
N LYS A 6 -31.58 33.24 -33.77
CA LYS A 6 -32.39 32.17 -33.19
C LYS A 6 -32.15 32.28 -31.69
N THR A 7 -33.14 32.78 -30.97
CA THR A 7 -33.18 32.68 -29.51
C THR A 7 -33.22 31.21 -29.15
N ASP A 8 -32.26 30.74 -28.36
CA ASP A 8 -32.25 29.37 -27.86
C ASP A 8 -33.27 29.27 -26.72
N ILE A 9 -33.83 28.08 -26.48
CA ILE A 9 -34.75 27.87 -25.36
C ILE A 9 -34.05 28.11 -24.01
N THR A 10 -32.74 27.96 -23.96
CA THR A 10 -31.88 28.20 -22.79
C THR A 10 -31.74 29.69 -22.46
N ASP A 11 -31.99 30.59 -23.41
CA ASP A 11 -32.09 32.05 -23.17
C ASP A 11 -33.34 32.43 -22.33
N HIS A 12 -34.20 31.46 -22.03
CA HIS A 12 -35.47 31.62 -21.31
C HIS A 12 -35.52 30.75 -20.05
N PRO A 13 -34.83 31.13 -18.95
CA PRO A 13 -34.68 30.29 -17.76
C PRO A 13 -36.01 29.87 -17.13
N ASP A 14 -37.00 30.75 -17.07
CA ASP A 14 -38.33 30.43 -16.55
C ASP A 14 -39.08 29.38 -17.38
N ALA A 15 -38.79 29.31 -18.69
CA ALA A 15 -39.39 28.35 -19.59
C ALA A 15 -38.71 26.99 -19.45
N VAL A 16 -37.37 26.97 -19.38
CA VAL A 16 -36.59 25.76 -19.10
C VAL A 16 -37.03 25.15 -17.78
N ARG A 17 -37.09 25.94 -16.71
CA ARG A 17 -37.51 25.48 -15.39
C ARG A 17 -38.90 24.84 -15.42
N ARG A 18 -39.89 25.51 -16.02
CA ARG A 18 -41.25 24.96 -16.16
C ARG A 18 -41.30 23.68 -16.97
N ILE A 19 -40.48 23.55 -18.02
CA ILE A 19 -40.43 22.33 -18.83
C ILE A 19 -39.84 21.18 -18.00
N VAL A 20 -38.72 21.42 -17.33
CA VAL A 20 -38.04 20.40 -16.54
C VAL A 20 -38.90 19.96 -15.35
N ASP A 21 -39.41 20.91 -14.54
CA ASP A 21 -40.27 20.62 -13.38
C ASP A 21 -41.56 19.85 -13.75
N SER A 22 -41.98 19.88 -15.02
CA SER A 22 -43.21 19.20 -15.46
C SER A 22 -42.99 17.91 -16.24
N GLN A 23 -41.79 17.69 -16.78
CA GLN A 23 -41.53 16.60 -17.73
C GLN A 23 -40.38 15.70 -17.35
N VAL A 24 -39.42 16.17 -16.56
CA VAL A 24 -38.23 15.44 -16.19
C VAL A 24 -38.40 14.94 -14.76
N SER A 25 -38.13 13.65 -14.54
CA SER A 25 -38.10 13.11 -13.19
C SER A 25 -36.91 13.67 -12.41
N ASP A 26 -37.08 13.90 -11.11
CA ASP A 26 -35.96 14.28 -10.24
C ASP A 26 -34.88 13.18 -10.21
N ASP A 27 -35.31 11.90 -10.29
CA ASP A 27 -34.45 10.71 -10.37
C ASP A 27 -33.59 10.62 -11.65
N SER A 28 -33.95 11.37 -12.72
CA SER A 28 -33.26 11.30 -14.01
C SER A 28 -31.97 12.11 -13.96
N THR A 29 -30.87 11.54 -13.47
CA THR A 29 -29.63 12.28 -13.14
C THR A 29 -28.66 12.44 -14.32
N THR A 30 -28.78 11.61 -15.35
CA THR A 30 -27.91 11.61 -16.55
C THR A 30 -28.51 12.40 -17.72
N VAL A 31 -27.67 12.84 -18.67
CA VAL A 31 -28.13 13.51 -19.90
C VAL A 31 -29.09 12.62 -20.70
N GLU A 32 -28.83 11.32 -20.74
CA GLU A 32 -29.67 10.37 -21.50
C GLU A 32 -31.07 10.21 -20.90
N GLU A 33 -31.17 10.09 -19.57
CA GLU A 33 -32.46 9.99 -18.87
C GLU A 33 -33.29 11.25 -19.06
N VAL A 34 -32.67 12.43 -18.90
CA VAL A 34 -33.32 13.72 -19.17
C VAL A 34 -33.82 13.81 -20.61
N LEU A 35 -33.01 13.39 -21.58
CA LEU A 35 -33.42 13.39 -22.98
C LEU A 35 -34.59 12.44 -23.24
N ASN A 36 -34.62 11.29 -22.57
CA ASN A 36 -35.71 10.33 -22.69
C ASN A 36 -37.00 10.89 -22.09
N ASP A 37 -36.93 11.53 -20.94
CA ASP A 37 -38.06 12.21 -20.29
C ASP A 37 -38.64 13.32 -21.15
N LEU A 38 -37.78 14.22 -21.65
CA LEU A 38 -38.19 15.32 -22.53
C LEU A 38 -38.78 14.84 -23.88
N ARG A 39 -38.42 13.63 -24.34
CA ARG A 39 -38.90 13.05 -25.61
C ARG A 39 -40.11 12.12 -25.43
N SER A 40 -40.31 11.57 -24.24
CA SER A 40 -41.39 10.67 -23.86
C SER A 40 -42.76 11.36 -23.97
N VAL A 41 -42.79 12.67 -23.79
CA VAL A 41 -44.03 13.46 -23.85
C VAL A 41 -44.56 13.53 -25.28
N SER A 42 -45.74 12.96 -25.49
CA SER A 42 -46.44 12.95 -26.79
C SER A 42 -46.94 14.33 -27.26
N ASP A 43 -46.66 15.38 -26.50
CA ASP A 43 -47.06 16.77 -26.72
C ASP A 43 -45.89 17.47 -27.42
N GLY A 44 -45.92 17.57 -28.76
CA GLY A 44 -44.82 17.99 -29.64
C GLY A 44 -44.32 19.44 -29.49
N ARG A 45 -44.34 19.99 -28.28
CA ARG A 45 -43.88 21.33 -27.90
C ARG A 45 -42.37 21.41 -27.66
N VAL A 46 -41.74 20.30 -27.27
CA VAL A 46 -40.28 20.20 -27.11
C VAL A 46 -39.72 19.46 -28.33
N THR A 47 -39.01 20.19 -29.19
CA THR A 47 -38.33 19.56 -30.32
C THR A 47 -37.11 18.80 -29.84
N ARG A 48 -36.57 17.89 -30.68
CA ARG A 48 -35.32 17.19 -30.37
C ARG A 48 -34.15 18.15 -30.09
N GLU A 49 -34.09 19.25 -30.83
CA GLU A 49 -33.07 20.31 -30.69
C GLU A 49 -33.24 21.03 -29.34
N HIS A 50 -34.47 21.37 -28.94
CA HIS A 50 -34.75 21.97 -27.64
C HIS A 50 -34.44 21.03 -26.47
N ALA A 51 -34.82 19.75 -26.58
CA ALA A 51 -34.54 18.76 -25.54
C ALA A 51 -33.03 18.63 -25.30
N GLN A 52 -32.24 18.66 -26.37
CA GLN A 52 -30.79 18.57 -26.30
C GLN A 52 -30.13 19.84 -25.75
N SER A 53 -30.68 21.01 -26.10
CA SER A 53 -30.22 22.27 -25.51
C SER A 53 -30.50 22.33 -24.01
N ILE A 54 -31.70 21.88 -23.58
CA ILE A 54 -32.08 21.79 -22.18
C ILE A 54 -31.20 20.79 -21.43
N SER A 55 -31.03 19.56 -21.93
CA SER A 55 -30.24 18.53 -21.23
C SER A 55 -28.78 18.94 -21.02
N ASN A 56 -28.22 19.71 -21.95
CA ASN A 56 -26.84 20.20 -21.85
C ASN A 56 -26.69 21.42 -20.93
N SER A 57 -27.81 22.06 -20.54
CA SER A 57 -27.80 23.32 -19.79
C SER A 57 -28.29 23.17 -18.36
N ILE A 58 -28.97 22.08 -18.01
CA ILE A 58 -29.34 21.77 -16.63
C ILE A 58 -28.25 20.98 -15.91
N VAL A 59 -28.39 20.84 -14.59
CA VAL A 59 -27.49 19.99 -13.79
C VAL A 59 -27.71 18.51 -14.12
N THR A 60 -26.62 17.84 -14.48
CA THR A 60 -26.54 16.38 -14.73
C THR A 60 -25.20 15.86 -14.24
N GLU A 61 -25.13 14.55 -14.06
CA GLU A 61 -23.92 13.85 -13.61
C GLU A 61 -22.72 14.16 -14.51
N GLU A 62 -22.88 14.08 -15.84
CA GLU A 62 -21.81 14.27 -16.81
C GLU A 62 -21.23 15.68 -16.78
N ARG A 63 -22.05 16.69 -16.46
CA ARG A 63 -21.56 18.07 -16.36
C ARG A 63 -20.74 18.30 -15.10
N ILE A 64 -21.14 17.67 -14.00
CA ILE A 64 -20.37 17.74 -12.75
C ILE A 64 -19.05 16.99 -12.93
N ILE A 65 -19.07 15.80 -13.53
CA ILE A 65 -17.85 15.03 -13.84
C ILE A 65 -16.93 15.85 -14.75
N GLN A 66 -17.44 16.48 -15.82
CA GLN A 66 -16.61 17.35 -16.67
C GLN A 66 -16.01 18.54 -15.91
N ALA A 67 -16.75 19.13 -14.96
CA ALA A 67 -16.25 20.22 -14.14
C ALA A 67 -15.14 19.75 -13.17
N ILE A 68 -15.25 18.53 -12.64
CA ILE A 68 -14.22 17.88 -11.82
C ILE A 68 -13.00 17.52 -12.68
N GLU A 69 -13.19 16.91 -13.85
CA GLU A 69 -12.08 16.58 -14.76
C GLU A 69 -11.33 17.84 -15.23
N ALA A 70 -12.03 18.97 -15.36
CA ALA A 70 -11.42 20.25 -15.70
C ALA A 70 -10.56 20.84 -14.58
N SER A 71 -10.84 20.51 -13.30
CA SER A 71 -9.96 20.91 -12.18
C SER A 71 -8.68 20.09 -12.15
N GLY A 72 -8.74 18.83 -12.59
CA GLY A 72 -7.59 17.91 -12.62
C GLY A 72 -7.17 17.38 -11.25
N GLU A 73 -7.97 17.65 -10.22
CA GLU A 73 -7.72 17.23 -8.83
C GLU A 73 -8.94 16.47 -8.29
N LEU A 74 -8.70 15.58 -7.32
CA LEU A 74 -9.81 14.93 -6.60
C LEU A 74 -10.55 15.99 -5.78
N PRO A 75 -11.87 16.10 -5.90
CA PRO A 75 -12.65 17.08 -5.14
C PRO A 75 -12.81 16.62 -3.70
N THR A 76 -12.84 17.57 -2.77
CA THR A 76 -13.39 17.33 -1.43
C THR A 76 -14.91 17.21 -1.49
N ALA A 77 -15.54 16.62 -0.46
CA ALA A 77 -17.01 16.58 -0.37
C ALA A 77 -17.65 17.99 -0.42
N GLY A 78 -16.98 18.97 0.19
CA GLY A 78 -17.40 20.37 0.14
C GLY A 78 -17.29 20.99 -1.27
N GLU A 79 -16.22 20.68 -2.00
CA GLU A 79 -16.03 21.13 -3.38
C GLU A 79 -17.01 20.45 -4.33
N LEU A 80 -17.32 19.17 -4.14
CA LEU A 80 -18.34 18.46 -4.93
C LEU A 80 -19.70 19.19 -4.86
N ASN A 81 -20.10 19.59 -3.66
CA ASN A 81 -21.32 20.37 -3.45
C ASN A 81 -21.23 21.77 -4.09
N ALA A 82 -20.08 22.45 -3.97
CA ALA A 82 -19.87 23.76 -4.57
C ALA A 82 -19.91 23.71 -6.12
N ILE A 83 -19.29 22.68 -6.72
CA ILE A 83 -19.31 22.42 -8.16
C ILE A 83 -20.74 22.16 -8.63
N THR A 84 -21.46 21.28 -7.93
CA THR A 84 -22.86 20.95 -8.25
C THR A 84 -23.74 22.21 -8.19
N SER A 85 -23.56 23.05 -7.17
CA SER A 85 -24.25 24.33 -7.02
C SER A 85 -23.89 25.33 -8.15
N ALA A 86 -22.64 25.33 -8.60
CA ALA A 86 -22.18 26.22 -9.68
C ALA A 86 -22.68 25.78 -11.06
N VAL A 87 -22.90 24.47 -11.26
CA VAL A 87 -23.43 23.90 -12.50
C VAL A 87 -24.95 24.08 -12.61
N ASP A 88 -25.66 24.20 -11.48
CA ASP A 88 -27.11 24.47 -11.44
C ASP A 88 -27.45 25.94 -11.79
N GLU A 89 -27.41 26.24 -13.09
CA GLU A 89 -27.70 27.57 -13.63
C GLU A 89 -29.19 27.99 -13.46
N PHE A 90 -30.09 27.03 -13.29
CA PHE A 90 -31.54 27.28 -13.27
C PHE A 90 -32.18 27.18 -11.87
N GLY A 91 -31.37 26.90 -10.83
CA GLY A 91 -31.83 26.82 -9.44
C GLY A 91 -32.79 25.65 -9.19
N MET A 92 -32.46 24.49 -9.73
CA MET A 92 -33.16 23.20 -9.61
C MET A 92 -32.70 22.43 -8.37
N GLY A 93 -32.87 23.02 -7.18
CA GLY A 93 -32.30 22.52 -5.92
C GLY A 93 -32.68 21.09 -5.52
N ASP A 94 -33.88 20.61 -5.88
CA ASP A 94 -34.28 19.22 -5.58
C ASP A 94 -33.44 18.24 -6.41
N ARG A 95 -33.41 18.44 -7.73
CA ARG A 95 -32.58 17.71 -8.68
C ARG A 95 -31.08 17.80 -8.38
N GLN A 96 -30.61 18.95 -7.88
CA GLN A 96 -29.22 19.13 -7.46
C GLN A 96 -28.81 18.06 -6.43
N SER A 97 -29.70 17.74 -5.48
CA SER A 97 -29.42 16.78 -4.42
C SER A 97 -29.30 15.36 -4.97
N ASP A 98 -30.19 14.97 -5.89
CA ASP A 98 -30.19 13.63 -6.48
C ASP A 98 -28.97 13.42 -7.40
N VAL A 99 -28.62 14.44 -8.19
CA VAL A 99 -27.41 14.39 -9.02
C VAL A 99 -26.15 14.36 -8.15
N LEU A 100 -26.08 15.14 -7.07
CA LEU A 100 -24.94 15.14 -6.14
C LEU A 100 -24.74 13.75 -5.52
N ASN A 101 -25.82 13.09 -5.10
CA ASN A 101 -25.76 11.73 -4.56
C ASN A 101 -25.23 10.73 -5.60
N SER A 102 -25.76 10.78 -6.83
CA SER A 102 -25.32 9.90 -7.92
C SER A 102 -23.84 10.10 -8.28
N VAL A 103 -23.36 11.36 -8.29
CA VAL A 103 -21.95 11.67 -8.49
C VAL A 103 -21.09 11.18 -7.32
N SER A 104 -21.54 11.37 -6.08
CA SER A 104 -20.80 10.94 -4.87
C SER A 104 -20.57 9.43 -4.86
N ASP A 105 -21.50 8.64 -5.39
CA ASP A 105 -21.35 7.19 -5.52
C ASP A 105 -20.31 6.78 -6.58
N ARG A 106 -19.98 7.67 -7.53
CA ARG A 106 -19.12 7.37 -8.69
C ARG A 106 -17.77 8.05 -8.66
N VAL A 107 -17.66 9.19 -7.97
CA VAL A 107 -16.44 9.99 -7.86
C VAL A 107 -15.91 9.88 -6.43
N ALA A 108 -14.71 9.35 -6.29
CA ALA A 108 -14.01 9.34 -5.01
C ALA A 108 -13.62 10.76 -4.61
N THR A 109 -13.83 11.10 -3.35
CA THR A 109 -13.38 12.36 -2.77
C THR A 109 -11.96 12.25 -2.21
N THR A 110 -11.34 13.38 -1.90
CA THR A 110 -10.06 13.41 -1.15
C THR A 110 -10.19 12.65 0.16
N GLU A 111 -11.30 12.84 0.88
CA GLU A 111 -11.57 12.18 2.16
C GLU A 111 -11.70 10.66 2.00
N ASP A 112 -12.33 10.17 0.93
CA ASP A 112 -12.42 8.73 0.64
C ASP A 112 -11.03 8.14 0.38
N PHE A 113 -10.18 8.88 -0.32
CA PHE A 113 -8.81 8.46 -0.61
C PHE A 113 -7.94 8.46 0.65
N GLU A 114 -8.04 9.49 1.48
CA GLU A 114 -7.36 9.56 2.78
C GLU A 114 -7.82 8.44 3.72
N ALA A 115 -9.12 8.16 3.78
CA ALA A 115 -9.67 7.07 4.57
C ALA A 115 -9.20 5.70 4.06
N ALA A 116 -9.04 5.52 2.74
CA ALA A 116 -8.47 4.31 2.17
C ALA A 116 -6.99 4.14 2.56
N ILE A 117 -6.20 5.22 2.51
CA ILE A 117 -4.79 5.21 2.96
C ILE A 117 -4.70 4.92 4.46
N GLU A 118 -5.55 5.55 5.27
CA GLU A 118 -5.55 5.39 6.72
C GLU A 118 -6.06 4.00 7.15
N ARG A 119 -6.91 3.37 6.35
CA ARG A 119 -7.37 2.00 6.59
C ARG A 119 -6.27 0.96 6.40
N ASP A 120 -5.39 1.20 5.43
CA ASP A 120 -4.32 0.30 4.98
C ASP A 120 -2.93 0.74 5.50
N ARG A 121 -2.87 1.48 6.61
CA ARG A 121 -1.61 1.80 7.30
C ARG A 121 -1.39 0.84 8.48
N PRO A 122 -0.14 0.49 8.80
CA PRO A 122 0.17 -0.31 9.99
C PRO A 122 -0.30 0.40 11.25
N LEU A 123 -0.88 -0.36 12.18
CA LEU A 123 -1.37 0.14 13.46
C LEU A 123 -0.19 0.50 14.38
N THR A 124 -0.07 1.78 14.70
CA THR A 124 0.83 2.28 15.74
C THR A 124 0.13 2.39 17.09
N ARG A 125 0.90 2.57 18.16
CA ARG A 125 0.36 2.84 19.49
C ARG A 125 -0.55 4.07 19.53
N ALA A 126 -0.18 5.12 18.82
CA ALA A 126 -0.98 6.34 18.75
C ALA A 126 -2.34 6.10 18.05
N ASP A 127 -2.37 5.22 17.04
CA ASP A 127 -3.60 4.86 16.33
C ASP A 127 -4.56 4.09 17.24
N ALA A 128 -4.06 3.10 17.98
CA ALA A 128 -4.84 2.33 18.94
C ALA A 128 -5.48 3.26 19.99
N GLU A 129 -4.71 4.20 20.55
CA GLU A 129 -5.21 5.16 21.52
C GLU A 129 -6.27 6.11 20.94
N ALA A 130 -6.07 6.59 19.71
CA ALA A 130 -7.04 7.44 19.03
C ALA A 130 -8.36 6.70 18.74
N MET A 131 -8.28 5.45 18.27
CA MET A 131 -9.44 4.60 18.01
C MET A 131 -10.29 4.42 19.26
N VAL A 132 -9.66 4.16 20.41
CA VAL A 132 -10.40 3.94 21.66
C VAL A 132 -10.85 5.26 22.31
N SER A 133 -10.09 6.34 22.19
CA SER A 133 -10.49 7.66 22.70
C SER A 133 -11.74 8.23 22.01
N GLY A 134 -12.01 7.81 20.77
CA GLY A 134 -13.23 8.17 20.02
C GLY A 134 -14.47 7.35 20.42
N MET A 135 -14.31 6.25 21.19
CA MET A 135 -15.42 5.42 21.64
C MET A 135 -16.03 5.98 22.92
N ASP A 136 -17.35 6.13 22.97
CA ASP A 136 -18.06 6.58 24.17
C ASP A 136 -17.74 5.66 25.37
N LYS A 137 -17.17 6.24 26.43
CA LYS A 137 -16.79 5.55 27.69
C LYS A 137 -17.93 4.73 28.31
N GLU A 138 -19.18 5.07 27.99
CA GLU A 138 -20.37 4.40 28.51
C GLU A 138 -20.66 3.02 27.88
N ILE A 139 -20.04 2.68 26.74
CA ILE A 139 -20.43 1.47 25.97
C ILE A 139 -19.81 0.17 26.53
N ARG A 140 -18.70 0.20 27.30
CA ARG A 140 -18.07 -1.05 27.81
C ARG A 140 -17.53 -1.06 29.24
N GLY A 141 -17.51 0.06 29.97
CA GLY A 141 -17.13 0.06 31.40
C GLY A 141 -15.66 -0.28 31.72
N ALA A 142 -14.79 -0.41 30.71
CA ALA A 142 -13.34 -0.52 30.83
C ALA A 142 -12.67 0.83 30.51
N ASP A 143 -11.47 1.07 31.05
CA ASP A 143 -10.69 2.27 30.71
C ASP A 143 -10.29 2.21 29.23
N PRO A 144 -10.48 3.29 28.44
CA PRO A 144 -9.95 3.39 27.08
C PRO A 144 -8.47 3.01 26.95
N GLN A 145 -7.67 3.23 27.99
CA GLN A 145 -6.26 2.83 27.98
C GLN A 145 -6.09 1.31 28.04
N ASP A 146 -6.84 0.62 28.92
CA ASP A 146 -6.82 -0.83 29.03
C ASP A 146 -7.25 -1.51 27.71
N LEU A 147 -8.19 -0.88 27.00
CA LEU A 147 -8.67 -1.38 25.70
C LEU A 147 -7.68 -1.11 24.55
N ALA A 148 -6.92 -0.02 24.61
CA ALA A 148 -5.85 0.24 23.64
C ALA A 148 -4.65 -0.68 23.88
N ASP A 149 -4.38 -1.06 25.14
CA ASP A 149 -3.36 -2.06 25.53
C ASP A 149 -3.64 -3.45 24.93
N ASP A 150 -4.91 -3.79 24.67
CA ASP A 150 -5.28 -5.05 24.04
C ASP A 150 -5.08 -5.06 22.50
N ILE A 151 -4.79 -3.91 21.86
CA ILE A 151 -4.57 -3.84 20.41
C ILE A 151 -3.09 -4.07 20.11
N VAL A 152 -2.78 -5.06 19.25
CA VAL A 152 -1.40 -5.33 18.83
C VAL A 152 -0.91 -4.25 17.87
N THR A 153 0.21 -3.62 18.21
CA THR A 153 0.86 -2.58 17.41
C THR A 153 2.27 -2.97 16.98
N VAL A 154 2.85 -2.22 16.04
CA VAL A 154 4.25 -2.44 15.60
C VAL A 154 5.20 -2.37 16.80
N GLU A 155 5.01 -1.37 17.66
CA GLU A 155 5.84 -1.16 18.83
C GLU A 155 5.78 -2.34 19.82
N ASP A 156 4.60 -2.95 20.00
CA ASP A 156 4.44 -4.10 20.89
C ASP A 156 5.20 -5.33 20.38
N VAL A 157 5.20 -5.55 19.06
CA VAL A 157 5.92 -6.67 18.42
C VAL A 157 7.43 -6.44 18.49
N VAL A 158 7.89 -5.22 18.21
CA VAL A 158 9.32 -4.86 18.26
C VAL A 158 9.89 -4.92 19.68
N GLN A 159 9.07 -4.62 20.69
CA GLN A 159 9.46 -4.61 22.10
C GLN A 159 9.12 -5.90 22.86
N SER A 160 8.41 -6.85 22.23
CA SER A 160 7.95 -8.06 22.91
C SER A 160 9.15 -8.90 23.40
N PRO A 161 9.06 -9.50 24.59
CA PRO A 161 10.14 -10.31 25.17
C PRO A 161 10.29 -11.67 24.50
N ASP A 162 9.26 -12.17 23.79
CA ASP A 162 9.39 -13.37 22.95
C ASP A 162 10.16 -13.01 21.66
N THR A 163 10.03 -11.76 21.22
CA THR A 163 10.92 -11.05 20.31
C THR A 163 12.04 -10.32 21.08
N ASP A 164 12.73 -10.96 22.03
CA ASP A 164 14.03 -10.49 22.58
C ASP A 164 15.15 -10.60 21.50
N LEU A 165 14.84 -10.12 20.30
CA LEU A 165 15.61 -10.05 19.05
C LEU A 165 16.88 -9.23 19.19
N ARG A 166 16.97 -8.41 20.24
CA ARG A 166 18.16 -7.62 20.60
C ARG A 166 19.05 -8.30 21.63
N ARG A 167 18.63 -9.44 22.22
CA ARG A 167 19.35 -10.16 23.29
C ARG A 167 19.68 -11.61 22.97
N SER A 168 18.93 -12.22 22.07
CA SER A 168 19.27 -13.52 21.48
C SER A 168 20.48 -13.37 20.57
N SER A 169 21.46 -14.26 20.69
CA SER A 169 22.58 -14.37 19.73
C SER A 169 22.16 -15.03 18.41
N GLU A 170 20.88 -15.41 18.27
CA GLU A 170 20.34 -16.09 17.10
C GLU A 170 19.70 -15.11 16.12
N PRO A 171 19.84 -15.34 14.79
CA PRO A 171 19.17 -14.56 13.77
C PRO A 171 17.66 -14.58 13.95
N VAL A 172 17.06 -13.45 13.63
CA VAL A 172 15.63 -13.25 13.68
C VAL A 172 15.09 -13.22 12.28
N PHE A 173 14.09 -14.04 12.00
CA PHE A 173 13.44 -14.06 10.71
C PHE A 173 12.05 -13.45 10.77
N ARG A 174 11.61 -12.94 9.62
CA ARG A 174 10.25 -12.43 9.45
C ARG A 174 9.19 -13.44 9.92
N GLU A 175 9.42 -14.72 9.68
CA GLU A 175 8.53 -15.80 10.13
C GLU A 175 8.36 -15.82 11.66
N ASP A 176 9.40 -15.48 12.43
CA ASP A 176 9.36 -15.39 13.89
C ASP A 176 8.51 -14.19 14.36
N VAL A 177 8.67 -13.05 13.65
CA VAL A 177 7.90 -11.83 13.89
C VAL A 177 6.42 -12.05 13.58
N GLU A 178 6.12 -12.70 12.47
CA GLU A 178 4.76 -13.06 12.07
C GLU A 178 4.12 -14.04 13.06
N SER A 179 4.88 -15.01 13.58
CA SER A 179 4.38 -15.90 14.64
C SER A 179 4.04 -15.11 15.90
N THR A 180 4.96 -14.27 16.36
CA THR A 180 4.79 -13.44 17.57
C THR A 180 3.58 -12.51 17.44
N THR A 181 3.44 -11.84 16.29
CA THR A 181 2.31 -10.94 16.03
C THR A 181 0.97 -11.69 16.07
N ARG A 182 0.91 -12.91 15.52
CA ARG A 182 -0.29 -13.75 15.55
C ARG A 182 -0.61 -14.26 16.96
N ASP A 183 0.40 -14.64 17.73
CA ASP A 183 0.22 -15.10 19.12
C ASP A 183 -0.29 -13.97 20.01
N MET A 184 0.25 -12.76 19.85
CA MET A 184 -0.24 -11.55 20.53
C MET A 184 -1.68 -11.22 20.12
N SER A 185 -2.00 -11.33 18.82
CA SER A 185 -3.35 -11.06 18.31
C SER A 185 -4.38 -12.12 18.73
N ALA A 186 -3.95 -13.37 18.97
CA ALA A 186 -4.85 -14.42 19.42
C ALA A 186 -5.31 -14.20 20.88
N GLY A 187 -4.54 -13.48 21.68
CA GLY A 187 -4.86 -13.15 23.07
C GLY A 187 -5.87 -12.01 23.23
N SER A 188 -5.97 -11.11 22.27
CA SER A 188 -6.72 -9.86 22.41
C SER A 188 -8.21 -9.94 22.07
N GLY A 189 -8.70 -11.05 21.52
CA GLY A 189 -10.13 -11.24 21.20
C GLY A 189 -10.70 -10.29 20.13
N LEU A 190 -9.89 -9.34 19.63
CA LEU A 190 -10.16 -8.47 18.49
C LEU A 190 -9.66 -9.16 17.21
N ALA A 191 -10.17 -10.37 16.97
CA ALA A 191 -10.03 -11.01 15.67
C ALA A 191 -10.98 -10.31 14.70
N ASP A 192 -10.49 -9.45 13.79
CA ASP A 192 -11.13 -9.37 12.46
C ASP A 192 -10.41 -8.61 11.33
N SER A 193 -9.08 -8.58 11.30
CA SER A 193 -8.43 -8.39 10.01
C SER A 193 -7.06 -9.03 10.04
N SER A 194 -6.98 -10.26 9.52
CA SER A 194 -5.72 -10.91 9.15
C SER A 194 -4.79 -9.94 8.44
N ASP A 195 -5.37 -9.09 7.59
CA ASP A 195 -4.67 -8.12 6.77
C ASP A 195 -3.88 -7.09 7.60
N ARG A 196 -4.45 -6.62 8.73
CA ARG A 196 -3.75 -5.68 9.64
C ARG A 196 -2.69 -6.36 10.48
N VAL A 197 -2.93 -7.60 10.91
CA VAL A 197 -1.96 -8.40 11.68
C VAL A 197 -0.73 -8.69 10.80
N ASP A 198 -0.96 -9.09 9.55
CA ASP A 198 0.12 -9.34 8.59
C ASP A 198 0.87 -8.06 8.21
N GLU A 199 0.18 -6.91 8.21
CA GLU A 199 0.82 -5.60 7.98
C GLU A 199 1.68 -5.15 9.16
N VAL A 200 1.19 -5.26 10.40
CA VAL A 200 1.96 -5.00 11.62
C VAL A 200 3.21 -5.89 11.65
N ALA A 201 3.07 -7.18 11.36
CA ALA A 201 4.20 -8.11 11.32
C ALA A 201 5.24 -7.72 10.26
N ARG A 202 4.79 -7.28 9.08
CA ARG A 202 5.67 -6.85 7.99
C ARG A 202 6.43 -5.58 8.37
N GLU A 203 5.76 -4.58 8.91
CA GLU A 203 6.41 -3.32 9.30
C GLU A 203 7.35 -3.53 10.49
N ALA A 204 6.95 -4.33 11.49
CA ALA A 204 7.83 -4.72 12.58
C ALA A 204 9.08 -5.46 12.07
N SER A 205 8.92 -6.36 11.09
CA SER A 205 10.04 -7.06 10.45
C SER A 205 10.99 -6.11 9.76
N ARG A 206 10.47 -5.08 9.09
CA ARG A 206 11.31 -4.03 8.51
C ARG A 206 12.05 -3.27 9.58
N GLU A 207 11.37 -2.78 10.62
CA GLU A 207 11.98 -1.94 11.66
C GLU A 207 13.19 -2.62 12.33
N ILE A 208 13.08 -3.91 12.64
CA ILE A 208 14.17 -4.68 13.27
C ILE A 208 15.21 -5.22 12.28
N GLY A 209 14.96 -5.12 10.98
CA GLY A 209 15.82 -5.72 9.96
C GLY A 209 15.74 -7.25 9.91
N ALA A 210 14.53 -7.82 10.03
CA ALA A 210 14.27 -9.26 9.94
C ALA A 210 13.98 -9.69 8.50
N PRO A 211 14.95 -10.29 7.78
CA PRO A 211 14.70 -10.84 6.45
C PRO A 211 13.87 -12.12 6.57
N SER A 212 13.32 -12.58 5.44
CA SER A 212 12.78 -13.95 5.39
C SER A 212 13.92 -14.98 5.50
N GLU A 213 13.64 -16.14 6.09
CA GLU A 213 14.60 -17.24 6.15
C GLU A 213 15.06 -17.67 4.73
N SER A 214 14.16 -17.54 3.75
CA SER A 214 14.44 -17.78 2.34
C SER A 214 15.42 -16.75 1.75
N ALA A 215 15.27 -15.45 2.07
CA ALA A 215 16.21 -14.43 1.64
C ALA A 215 17.60 -14.66 2.23
N TYR A 216 17.67 -15.02 3.52
CA TYR A 216 18.91 -15.39 4.18
C TYR A 216 19.60 -16.59 3.53
N LYS A 217 18.87 -17.69 3.26
CA LYS A 217 19.41 -18.88 2.57
C LYS A 217 19.91 -18.54 1.15
N ARG A 218 19.20 -17.69 0.42
CA ARG A 218 19.66 -17.20 -0.90
C ARG A 218 20.95 -16.41 -0.78
N ALA A 219 21.06 -15.52 0.21
CA ALA A 219 22.27 -14.74 0.47
C ALA A 219 23.46 -15.65 0.81
N GLN A 220 23.27 -16.69 1.62
CA GLN A 220 24.33 -17.67 1.92
C GLN A 220 24.86 -18.36 0.66
N ILE A 221 23.97 -18.76 -0.25
CA ILE A 221 24.36 -19.39 -1.51
C ILE A 221 25.12 -18.40 -2.41
N GLN A 222 24.70 -17.13 -2.45
CA GLN A 222 25.33 -16.09 -3.25
C GLN A 222 26.66 -15.58 -2.68
N ALA A 223 26.87 -15.66 -1.37
CA ALA A 223 28.10 -15.23 -0.71
C ALA A 223 29.31 -16.08 -1.10
N VAL A 224 29.09 -17.30 -1.56
CA VAL A 224 30.13 -18.11 -2.22
C VAL A 224 30.42 -17.50 -3.59
N SER A 225 31.38 -16.58 -3.62
CA SER A 225 31.71 -15.79 -4.81
C SER A 225 32.33 -16.64 -5.93
N GLU A 226 33.11 -17.66 -5.56
CA GLU A 226 33.81 -18.51 -6.50
C GLU A 226 34.07 -19.88 -5.88
N THR A 227 33.84 -20.96 -6.64
CA THR A 227 34.28 -22.31 -6.27
C THR A 227 35.47 -22.67 -7.15
N VAL A 228 36.66 -22.74 -6.53
CA VAL A 228 37.91 -23.07 -7.20
C VAL A 228 38.20 -24.55 -7.02
N THR A 229 38.27 -25.28 -8.13
CA THR A 229 38.82 -26.65 -8.12
C THR A 229 40.33 -26.54 -8.27
N PRO A 230 41.14 -26.97 -7.28
CA PRO A 230 42.58 -26.96 -7.39
C PRO A 230 43.01 -27.79 -8.62
N ALA A 231 43.97 -27.29 -9.40
CA ALA A 231 44.53 -28.09 -10.48
C ALA A 231 45.12 -29.38 -9.87
N ASN A 232 44.90 -30.54 -10.50
CA ASN A 232 45.49 -31.81 -10.09
C ASN A 232 47.02 -31.68 -10.08
N GLU A 233 47.60 -31.36 -8.92
CA GLU A 233 49.05 -31.47 -8.75
C GLU A 233 49.44 -32.95 -8.73
N PRO A 234 50.44 -33.36 -9.53
CA PRO A 234 50.70 -34.78 -9.82
C PRO A 234 51.24 -35.59 -8.64
N ASP A 235 51.50 -34.99 -7.47
CA ASP A 235 52.18 -35.65 -6.34
C ASP A 235 51.47 -35.54 -4.98
N VAL A 236 50.21 -35.09 -4.94
CA VAL A 236 49.43 -35.02 -3.68
C VAL A 236 48.27 -36.00 -3.76
N ALA A 237 48.34 -37.05 -2.92
CA ALA A 237 47.38 -38.15 -2.87
C ALA A 237 45.92 -37.66 -2.89
N ASN A 238 45.18 -37.95 -3.97
CA ASN A 238 43.73 -38.05 -4.23
C ASN A 238 42.67 -37.19 -3.48
N ASP A 239 42.97 -36.51 -2.38
CA ASP A 239 42.11 -35.58 -1.63
C ASP A 239 42.22 -34.12 -2.13
N SER A 240 43.18 -33.83 -3.01
CA SER A 240 43.46 -32.51 -3.60
C SER A 240 42.44 -32.04 -4.64
N SER A 241 41.47 -32.88 -5.02
CA SER A 241 40.43 -32.56 -6.01
C SER A 241 39.17 -31.92 -5.42
N THR A 242 39.07 -31.84 -4.09
CA THR A 242 37.90 -31.24 -3.45
C THR A 242 37.90 -29.73 -3.69
N PRO A 243 36.82 -29.16 -4.26
CA PRO A 243 36.72 -27.73 -4.49
C PRO A 243 36.80 -26.93 -3.20
N VAL A 244 37.34 -25.72 -3.28
CA VAL A 244 37.34 -24.74 -2.19
C VAL A 244 36.50 -23.53 -2.59
N ASN A 245 35.82 -22.94 -1.62
CA ASN A 245 34.96 -21.79 -1.80
C ASN A 245 35.71 -20.52 -1.39
N VAL A 246 35.75 -19.54 -2.28
CA VAL A 246 36.24 -18.19 -2.00
C VAL A 246 35.05 -17.31 -1.70
N VAL A 247 35.10 -16.65 -0.55
CA VAL A 247 34.08 -15.69 -0.11
C VAL A 247 34.71 -14.31 -0.19
N ARG A 248 33.95 -13.35 -0.71
CA ARG A 248 34.34 -11.94 -0.74
C ARG A 248 33.44 -11.13 0.18
N ASP A 249 33.98 -10.07 0.75
CA ASP A 249 33.20 -9.11 1.52
C ASP A 249 32.44 -8.13 0.59
N GLU A 250 31.66 -7.23 1.19
CA GLU A 250 30.88 -6.23 0.46
C GLU A 250 31.75 -5.25 -0.37
N SER A 251 33.04 -5.11 -0.04
CA SER A 251 33.99 -4.29 -0.79
C SER A 251 34.63 -5.03 -1.97
N GLY A 252 34.40 -6.35 -2.05
CA GLY A 252 34.98 -7.24 -3.06
C GLY A 252 36.32 -7.85 -2.66
N ASP A 253 36.81 -7.59 -1.45
CA ASP A 253 38.04 -8.16 -0.91
C ASP A 253 37.79 -9.61 -0.45
N VAL A 254 38.82 -10.46 -0.48
CA VAL A 254 38.66 -11.86 -0.08
C VAL A 254 38.50 -11.97 1.43
N ALA A 255 37.29 -12.28 1.88
CA ALA A 255 36.95 -12.47 3.28
C ALA A 255 37.55 -13.77 3.84
N GLY A 256 37.60 -14.83 3.02
CA GLY A 256 38.20 -16.11 3.39
C GLY A 256 38.09 -17.18 2.30
N VAL A 257 38.92 -18.22 2.44
CA VAL A 257 38.85 -19.44 1.63
C VAL A 257 38.49 -20.64 2.50
N TYR A 258 37.42 -21.32 2.13
CA TYR A 258 36.78 -22.40 2.90
C TYR A 258 36.77 -23.71 2.13
N GLY A 259 36.85 -24.82 2.85
CA GLY A 259 36.84 -26.16 2.26
C GLY A 259 37.82 -27.10 2.97
N SER A 260 37.57 -28.40 2.84
CA SER A 260 38.37 -29.46 3.48
C SER A 260 39.61 -29.88 2.67
N SER A 261 39.85 -29.25 1.52
CA SER A 261 40.94 -29.62 0.62
C SER A 261 42.30 -29.22 1.17
N ALA A 262 43.29 -30.12 1.08
CA ALA A 262 44.69 -29.83 1.38
C ALA A 262 45.28 -28.73 0.47
N ALA A 263 44.64 -28.42 -0.65
CA ALA A 263 45.02 -27.33 -1.55
C ALA A 263 44.45 -25.96 -1.14
N GLY A 264 43.60 -25.89 -0.11
CA GLY A 264 43.00 -24.65 0.37
C GLY A 264 44.00 -23.54 0.72
N PRO A 265 45.14 -23.82 1.40
CA PRO A 265 46.19 -22.84 1.64
C PRO A 265 46.79 -22.26 0.36
N ALA A 266 47.01 -23.10 -0.67
CA ALA A 266 47.58 -22.66 -1.95
C ALA A 266 46.60 -21.76 -2.72
N VAL A 267 45.30 -22.10 -2.70
CA VAL A 267 44.27 -21.24 -3.30
C VAL A 267 44.16 -19.91 -2.55
N ALA A 268 44.22 -19.92 -1.21
CA ALA A 268 44.20 -18.70 -0.40
C ALA A 268 45.37 -17.77 -0.73
N GLU A 269 46.58 -18.31 -0.88
CA GLU A 269 47.76 -17.53 -1.33
C GLU A 269 47.55 -16.95 -2.73
N GLN A 270 46.97 -17.72 -3.65
CA GLN A 270 46.71 -17.28 -5.03
C GLN A 270 45.70 -16.14 -5.12
N VAL A 271 44.62 -16.19 -4.34
CA VAL A 271 43.55 -15.17 -4.36
C VAL A 271 43.81 -14.02 -3.38
N GLY A 272 44.89 -14.08 -2.60
CA GLY A 272 45.25 -13.05 -1.62
C GLY A 272 44.38 -13.05 -0.36
N GLY A 273 43.84 -14.22 0.03
CA GLY A 273 42.97 -14.40 1.20
C GLY A 273 43.57 -15.28 2.30
N GLU A 274 42.84 -15.43 3.40
CA GLU A 274 43.20 -16.34 4.50
C GLU A 274 42.46 -17.67 4.34
N TYR A 275 43.19 -18.79 4.43
CA TYR A 275 42.56 -20.11 4.48
C TYR A 275 42.01 -20.36 5.87
N ARG A 276 40.68 -20.50 5.97
CA ARG A 276 39.95 -20.74 7.22
C ARG A 276 39.67 -22.22 7.46
N GLY A 277 39.63 -23.01 6.39
CA GLY A 277 39.31 -24.44 6.44
C GLY A 277 37.84 -24.70 6.81
N GLY A 278 37.40 -25.95 6.60
CA GLY A 278 36.05 -26.38 6.99
C GLY A 278 34.91 -25.64 6.27
N THR A 279 33.77 -25.53 6.96
CA THR A 279 32.56 -24.83 6.49
C THR A 279 32.53 -23.43 7.10
N PRO A 280 32.20 -22.38 6.32
CA PRO A 280 32.06 -21.03 6.86
C PRO A 280 31.00 -20.98 7.96
N GLU A 281 31.28 -20.20 9.02
CA GLU A 281 30.29 -19.90 10.05
C GLU A 281 29.47 -18.69 9.61
N TYR A 282 28.20 -18.93 9.28
CA TYR A 282 27.28 -17.87 8.87
C TYR A 282 26.58 -17.27 10.09
N GLY A 283 26.52 -15.94 10.12
CA GLY A 283 25.70 -15.18 11.07
C GLY A 283 24.86 -14.13 10.34
N LEU A 284 23.98 -13.47 11.07
CA LEU A 284 23.17 -12.36 10.57
C LEU A 284 23.31 -11.18 11.54
N GLU A 285 23.74 -10.04 11.03
CA GLU A 285 23.76 -8.78 11.78
C GLU A 285 22.53 -7.97 11.39
N GLN A 286 21.71 -7.57 12.36
CA GLN A 286 20.40 -6.97 12.14
C GLN A 286 20.23 -5.70 12.97
N GLY A 287 19.55 -4.71 12.41
CA GLY A 287 19.18 -3.49 13.09
C GLY A 287 18.93 -2.33 12.14
N ASP A 288 18.20 -1.32 12.62
CA ASP A 288 17.95 -0.06 11.92
C ASP A 288 17.40 -0.24 10.48
N GLY A 289 16.52 -1.22 10.27
CA GLY A 289 15.97 -1.48 8.93
C GLY A 289 16.80 -2.38 8.04
N GLU A 290 17.97 -2.85 8.50
CA GLU A 290 18.94 -3.55 7.66
C GLU A 290 19.32 -4.92 8.23
N ALA A 291 19.66 -5.83 7.31
CA ALA A 291 20.19 -7.15 7.60
C ALA A 291 21.44 -7.39 6.76
N HIS A 292 22.53 -7.80 7.40
CA HIS A 292 23.78 -8.16 6.74
C HIS A 292 24.16 -9.59 7.05
N LEU A 293 24.36 -10.39 6.01
CA LEU A 293 25.00 -11.69 6.15
C LEU A 293 26.43 -11.49 6.62
N THR A 294 26.81 -12.21 7.66
CA THR A 294 28.18 -12.25 8.15
C THR A 294 28.76 -13.64 7.97
N ILE A 295 30.06 -13.70 7.69
CA ILE A 295 30.84 -14.94 7.69
C ILE A 295 32.06 -14.72 8.59
N ASP A 296 32.21 -15.56 9.60
CA ASP A 296 33.23 -15.44 10.66
C ASP A 296 33.26 -14.01 11.28
N GLY A 297 32.08 -13.41 11.46
CA GLY A 297 31.91 -12.07 12.03
C GLY A 297 32.23 -10.89 11.09
N ARG A 298 32.40 -11.13 9.79
CA ARG A 298 32.60 -10.07 8.77
C ARG A 298 31.38 -9.96 7.86
N ARG A 299 30.90 -8.74 7.60
CA ARG A 299 29.82 -8.50 6.64
C ARG A 299 30.25 -8.87 5.23
N VAL A 300 29.45 -9.68 4.55
CA VAL A 300 29.74 -10.18 3.19
C VAL A 300 28.68 -9.77 2.17
N SER A 301 27.43 -9.62 2.58
CA SER A 301 26.38 -9.12 1.72
C SER A 301 25.21 -8.56 2.53
N LYS A 302 24.53 -7.58 1.96
CA LYS A 302 23.21 -7.15 2.43
C LYS A 302 22.17 -8.22 2.09
N VAL A 303 21.24 -8.46 3.01
CA VAL A 303 20.08 -9.33 2.83
C VAL A 303 18.85 -8.46 2.75
N ASP A 304 18.00 -8.71 1.76
CA ASP A 304 16.77 -7.95 1.59
C ASP A 304 15.79 -8.21 2.75
N VAL A 305 15.28 -7.12 3.31
CA VAL A 305 14.23 -7.09 4.34
C VAL A 305 12.95 -6.63 3.64
N GLU A 306 11.92 -7.49 3.60
CA GLU A 306 10.68 -7.29 2.83
C GLU A 306 9.50 -6.87 3.71
#